data_AF-W8EYC9-F1
#
_entry.id   AF-W8EYC9-F1
#
_cell.length_a   1.000
_cell.length_b   1.000
_cell.length_c   1.000
_cell.angle_alpha   90.00
_cell.angle_beta   90.00
_cell.angle_gamma   90.00
#
_symmetry.space_group_name_H-M   'P 1'
#
loop_
_entity.id
_entity.type
_entity.pdbx_description
1 polymer ?
#
loop_
_entity_poly.entity_id
_entity_poly.type
_entity_poly.pdbx_seq_one_letter_code
_entity_poly.pdbx_strand_id
1 'polypeptide(L)' 'MYQTFNQGHNRRVTLAGTMRTRLFRELATSEAYELGARDVNNYLLVEQQPSCAL' A
#
# COMPACT_ATOMS: atom_id res chain seq x y z
N MET A 1 -9.04 -4.24 4.10
CA MET A 1 -8.22 -4.28 5.34
C MET A 1 -6.79 -4.59 4.91
N TYR A 2 -5.84 -3.68 5.09
CA TYR A 2 -4.42 -3.89 4.77
C TYR A 2 -3.63 -4.11 6.07
N GLN A 3 -2.67 -5.02 6.06
CA GLN A 3 -1.83 -5.34 7.21
C GLN A 3 -0.46 -4.70 7.05
N THR A 4 -0.03 -3.94 8.06
CA THR A 4 1.28 -3.28 8.13
C THR A 4 2.23 -4.17 8.93
N PHE A 5 3.23 -4.77 8.28
CA PHE A 5 4.25 -5.58 8.95
C PHE A 5 5.50 -4.73 9.20
N ASN A 6 5.72 -4.35 10.47
CA ASN A 6 6.94 -3.67 10.91
C ASN A 6 8.02 -4.72 11.23
N GLN A 7 8.96 -4.95 10.31
CA GLN A 7 10.13 -5.79 10.59
C GLN A 7 11.19 -4.92 11.28
N GLY A 8 11.25 -5.04 12.61
CA GLY A 8 12.17 -4.30 13.47
C GLY A 8 13.62 -4.58 13.09
N HIS A 9 14.27 -3.59 12.47
CA HIS A 9 15.70 -3.23 12.53
C HIS A 9 16.03 -2.13 11.50
N ASN A 10 15.19 -1.92 10.46
CA ASN A 10 15.42 -0.93 9.39
C ASN A 10 14.27 0.05 9.10
N ARG A 11 13.24 0.14 9.96
CA ARG A 11 12.04 0.99 9.72
C ARG A 11 11.44 0.79 8.32
N ARG A 12 11.50 -0.43 7.79
CA ARG A 12 10.93 -0.77 6.49
C ARG A 12 9.57 -1.39 6.66
N VAL A 13 8.58 -0.86 5.97
CA VAL A 13 7.20 -1.36 5.92
C VAL A 13 6.94 -1.98 4.56
N THR A 14 6.33 -3.16 4.54
CA THR A 14 5.84 -3.78 3.31
C THR A 14 4.33 -3.68 3.26
N LEU A 15 3.81 -3.06 2.20
CA LEU A 15 2.37 -2.98 1.90
C LEU A 15 2.05 -4.03 0.85
N ALA A 16 1.17 -4.98 1.16
CA ALA A 16 0.72 -6.02 0.23
C ALA A 16 -0.79 -6.21 0.32
N GLY A 17 -1.44 -6.41 -0.83
CA GLY A 17 -2.89 -6.56 -0.93
C GLY A 17 -3.44 -6.06 -2.26
N THR A 18 -4.75 -6.19 -2.43
CA THR A 18 -5.47 -5.73 -3.63
C THR A 18 -6.31 -4.51 -3.28
N MET A 19 -6.23 -3.45 -4.09
CA MET A 19 -6.91 -2.17 -3.89
C MET A 19 -7.66 -1.79 -5.16
N ARG A 20 -8.84 -1.15 -5.04
CA ARG A 20 -9.65 -0.77 -6.20
C ARG A 20 -9.18 0.46 -6.95
N THR A 21 -8.31 1.27 -6.33
CA THR A 21 -7.94 2.57 -6.89
C THR A 21 -6.48 2.89 -6.58
N ARG A 22 -5.80 3.52 -7.55
CA ARG A 22 -4.45 4.04 -7.38
C ARG A 22 -4.34 5.04 -6.21
N LEU A 23 -5.38 5.84 -5.97
CA LEU A 23 -5.44 6.77 -4.84
C LEU A 23 -5.23 6.06 -3.49
N PHE A 24 -5.85 4.89 -3.28
CA PHE A 24 -5.66 4.11 -2.05
C PHE A 24 -4.24 3.56 -1.90
N ARG A 25 -3.56 3.24 -3.03
CA ARG A 25 -2.15 2.83 -3.01
C ARG A 25 -1.26 3.97 -2.51
N GLU A 26 -1.52 5.20 -2.97
CA GLU A 26 -0.76 6.39 -2.59
C GLU A 26 -1.02 6.76 -1.12
N LEU A 27 -2.28 6.73 -0.68
CA LEU A 27 -2.66 6.94 0.72
C LEU A 27 -1.98 5.95 1.67
N ALA A 28 -2.03 4.65 1.36
CA ALA A 28 -1.41 3.62 2.19
C ALA A 28 0.11 3.81 2.31
N THR A 29 0.75 4.33 1.25
CA THR A 29 2.19 4.67 1.28
C THR A 29 2.46 5.86 2.18
N SER A 30 1.62 6.90 2.09
CA SER A 30 1.73 8.09 2.94
C SER A 30 1.55 7.75 4.42
N GLU A 31 0.51 6.98 4.77
CA GLU A 31 0.27 6.52 6.14
C GLU A 31 1.46 5.71 6.69
N ALA A 32 2.08 4.86 5.87
CA ALA A 32 3.26 4.12 6.30
C ALA A 32 4.41 5.05 6.70
N TYR A 33 4.65 6.12 5.95
CA TYR A 33 5.65 7.14 6.30
C TYR A 33 5.27 7.92 7.56
N GLU A 34 4.00 8.31 7.73
CA GLU A 34 3.51 8.99 8.94
C GLU A 34 3.67 8.13 10.20
N LEU A 35 3.53 6.81 10.08
CA LEU A 35 3.76 5.85 11.16
C LEU A 35 5.26 5.59 11.44
N GLY A 36 6.16 6.27 10.74
CA GLY A 36 7.60 6.21 10.97
C GLY A 36 8.37 5.23 10.08
N ALA A 37 7.77 4.74 9.00
CA ALA A 37 8.52 4.02 7.97
C ALA A 37 9.56 4.95 7.35
N ARG A 38 10.77 4.45 7.13
CA ARG A 38 11.82 5.10 6.33
C ARG A 38 11.85 4.57 4.90
N ASP A 39 11.36 3.36 4.71
CA ASP A 39 11.33 2.68 3.43
C ASP A 39 10.01 1.91 3.32
N VAL A 40 9.32 2.07 2.20
CA VAL A 40 8.00 1.46 1.97
C VAL A 40 8.06 0.62 0.71
N ASN A 41 7.98 -0.69 0.88
CA ASN A 41 7.92 -1.63 -0.22
C ASN A 41 6.46 -1.88 -0.61
N ASN A 42 6.01 -1.27 -1.71
CA ASN A 42 4.61 -1.26 -2.12
C ASN A 42 4.32 -2.33 -3.18
N TYR A 43 3.66 -3.41 -2.76
CA TYR A 43 3.14 -4.48 -3.60
C TYR A 43 1.60 -4.45 -3.70
N LEU A 44 0.96 -3.30 -3.45
CA LEU A 44 -0.50 -3.20 -3.56
C LEU A 44 -0.93 -3.27 -5.02
N LEU A 45 -1.61 -4.32 -5.43
CA LEU A 45 -2.13 -4.44 -6.79
C LEU A 45 -3.39 -3.58 -6.93
N VAL A 46 -3.40 -2.69 -7.93
CA VAL A 46 -4.63 -1.98 -8.28
C VAL A 46 -5.46 -2.96 -9.11
N GLU A 47 -6.62 -3.38 -8.59
CA GLU A 47 -7.64 -4.03 -9.40
C GLU A 47 -7.98 -3.02 -10.49
N GLN A 48 -7.44 -3.24 -11.69
CA GLN A 48 -7.97 -2.61 -12.87
C GLN A 48 -9.40 -3.11 -12.92
N GLN A 49 -10.35 -2.31 -12.43
CA GLN A 49 -11.74 -2.53 -12.76
C GLN A 49 -11.75 -2.64 -14.28
N PRO A 50 -12.20 -3.77 -14.86
CA PRO A 50 -12.50 -3.77 -16.27
C PRO A 50 -13.45 -2.59 -16.44
N SER A 51 -13.05 -1.61 -17.24
CA SER A 51 -13.94 -0.54 -17.65
C SER A 51 -15.21 -1.23 -18.11
N CYS A 52 -16.30 -1.13 -17.35
CA CYS A 52 -17.60 -1.54 -17.82
C CYS A 52 -17.79 -0.78 -19.14
N ALA A 53 -17.64 -1.49 -20.25
CA ALA A 53 -18.14 -1.06 -21.53
C ALA A 53 -19.67 -1.07 -21.38
N LEU A 54 -20.23 0.11 -21.10
CA LEU A 54 -21.65 0.41 -21.26
C LEU A 54 -21.90 0.80 -22.71
#